data_AF-A0A5B9G603-F1
#
_entry.id   AF-A0A5B9G603-F1
#
_cell.length_a   1.000
_cell.length_b   1.000
_cell.length_c   1.000
_cell.angle_alpha   90.00
_cell.angle_beta   90.00
_cell.angle_gamma   90.00
#
_symmetry.space_group_name_H-M   'P 1'
#
loop_
_entity.id
_entity.type
_entity.pdbx_description
1 polymer ?
#
loop_
_entity_poly.entity_id
_entity_poly.type
_entity_poly.pdbx_seq_one_letter_code
_entity_poly.pdbx_strand_id
1 'polypeptide(L)'
;MEMLFAVLGGLILSLAVHFALPRRELRGAALLGAVGTAVSAVVWSALTWLGWPFDGGWIWVASIAAGPIAALIVGLVLPKRRIAADEQLFQELAKG
;
A
#
# COMPACT_ATOMS: atom_id res chain seq x y z
N MET A 1 -16.12 -5.96 15.24
CA MET A 1 -16.53 -5.22 14.03
C MET A 1 -15.53 -4.10 13.71
N GLU A 2 -14.91 -3.49 14.72
CA GLU A 2 -13.86 -2.46 14.60
C GLU A 2 -12.77 -2.70 13.53
N MET A 3 -12.24 -3.93 13.46
CA MET A 3 -11.19 -4.26 12.46
C MET A 3 -11.63 -3.97 11.03
N LEU A 4 -12.88 -4.27 10.68
CA LEU A 4 -13.38 -4.06 9.32
C LEU A 4 -13.35 -2.58 8.95
N PHE A 5 -13.73 -1.70 9.87
CA PHE A 5 -13.71 -0.26 9.65
C PHE A 5 -12.30 0.30 9.55
N ALA A 6 -11.37 -0.17 10.39
CA ALA A 6 -9.97 0.25 10.30
C ALA A 6 -9.33 -0.18 8.97
N VAL A 7 -9.60 -1.41 8.53
CA VAL A 7 -9.13 -1.94 7.24
C VAL A 7 -9.78 -1.18 6.07
N LEU A 8 -11.07 -0.86 6.16
CA LEU A 8 -11.76 -0.04 5.16
C LEU A 8 -11.17 1.37 5.09
N GLY A 9 -10.85 1.98 6.23
CA GLY A 9 -10.14 3.27 6.28
C GLY A 9 -8.78 3.18 5.58
N GLY A 10 -8.02 2.12 5.86
CA GLY A 10 -6.77 1.81 5.17
C GLY A 10 -6.95 1.68 3.65
N LEU A 11 -7.98 0.97 3.19
CA LEU A 11 -8.32 0.82 1.77
C LEU A 11 -8.61 2.18 1.12
N ILE A 12 -9.52 2.98 1.71
CA ILE A 12 -9.94 4.27 1.16
C ILE A 12 -8.75 5.22 1.04
N LEU A 13 -7.93 5.34 2.08
CA LEU A 13 -6.74 6.20 2.05
C LEU A 13 -5.71 5.71 1.04
N SER A 14 -5.54 4.40 0.89
CA SER A 14 -4.57 3.84 -0.06
C SER A 14 -5.04 3.99 -1.52
N LEU A 15 -6.35 3.99 -1.76
CA LEU A 15 -6.94 4.39 -3.04
C LEU A 15 -6.73 5.89 -3.29
N ALA A 16 -6.89 6.75 -2.29
CA ALA A 16 -6.58 8.17 -2.42
C ALA A 16 -5.10 8.38 -2.82
N VAL A 17 -4.17 7.62 -2.21
CA VAL A 17 -2.75 7.61 -2.59
C VAL A 17 -2.55 7.17 -4.05
N HIS A 18 -3.31 6.18 -4.54
CA HIS A 18 -3.25 5.75 -5.94
C HIS A 18 -3.59 6.88 -6.91
N PHE A 19 -4.63 7.65 -6.61
CA PHE A 19 -5.05 8.77 -7.47
C PHE A 19 -4.15 10.00 -7.32
N ALA A 20 -3.55 10.21 -6.15
CA ALA A 20 -2.65 11.34 -5.90
C ALA A 20 -1.26 11.17 -6.54
N LEU A 21 -0.78 9.93 -6.72
CA LEU A 21 0.58 9.69 -7.21
C LEU A 21 0.70 9.79 -8.74
N PRO A 22 1.75 10.44 -9.27
CA PRO A 22 2.04 10.48 -10.70
C PRO A 22 2.49 9.11 -11.20
N ARG A 23 2.34 8.84 -12.50
CA ARG A 23 2.66 7.57 -13.17
C ARG A 23 1.73 6.39 -12.87
N ARG A 24 0.43 6.66 -12.73
CA ARG A 24 -0.58 5.63 -12.43
C ARG A 24 -0.72 4.60 -13.56
N GLU A 25 -0.41 4.97 -14.79
CA GLU A 25 -0.37 4.09 -15.96
C GLU A 25 0.62 2.93 -15.82
N LEU A 26 1.67 3.10 -15.02
CA LEU A 26 2.67 2.05 -14.76
C LEU A 26 2.27 1.11 -13.62
N ARG A 27 1.06 1.20 -13.06
CA ARG A 27 0.59 0.42 -11.91
C ARG A 27 -0.85 -0.03 -12.12
N GLY A 28 -1.19 -1.24 -11.66
CA GLY A 28 -2.59 -1.69 -11.68
C GLY A 28 -3.47 -0.84 -10.76
N ALA A 29 -4.70 -0.55 -11.17
CA ALA A 29 -5.63 0.30 -10.41
C ALA A 29 -5.93 -0.22 -8.99
N ALA A 30 -5.95 -1.55 -8.82
CA ALA A 30 -6.19 -2.20 -7.53
C ALA A 30 -4.93 -2.35 -6.66
N LEU A 31 -3.73 -2.13 -7.21
CA LEU A 31 -2.48 -2.53 -6.54
C LEU A 31 -2.28 -1.82 -5.20
N LEU A 32 -2.36 -0.49 -5.19
CA LEU A 32 -2.11 0.28 -3.97
C LEU A 32 -3.23 0.09 -2.95
N GLY A 33 -4.48 -0.03 -3.40
CA GLY A 33 -5.61 -0.38 -2.54
C GLY A 33 -5.42 -1.73 -1.86
N ALA A 34 -5.01 -2.76 -2.62
CA ALA A 34 -4.76 -4.10 -2.10
C ALA A 34 -3.62 -4.13 -1.09
N VAL A 35 -2.49 -3.49 -1.41
CA VAL A 35 -1.34 -3.36 -0.49
C VAL A 35 -1.76 -2.66 0.80
N GLY A 36 -2.45 -1.53 0.67
CA GLY A 36 -2.92 -0.76 1.82
C GLY A 36 -3.86 -1.55 2.73
N THR A 37 -4.83 -2.24 2.13
CA THR A 37 -5.79 -3.09 2.83
C THR A 37 -5.09 -4.23 3.57
N ALA A 38 -4.17 -4.93 2.89
CA ALA A 38 -3.43 -6.03 3.48
C ALA A 38 -2.56 -5.56 4.65
N VAL A 39 -1.85 -4.44 4.49
CA VAL A 39 -1.00 -3.87 5.54
C VAL A 39 -1.83 -3.41 6.74
N SER A 40 -2.94 -2.71 6.52
CA SER A 40 -3.83 -2.29 7.60
C SER A 40 -4.39 -3.48 8.39
N ALA A 41 -4.78 -4.56 7.70
CA ALA A 41 -5.25 -5.78 8.35
C ALA A 41 -4.15 -6.46 9.18
N VAL A 42 -2.96 -6.63 8.59
CA VAL A 42 -1.81 -7.24 9.27
C VAL A 42 -1.40 -6.44 10.51
N VAL A 43 -1.33 -5.11 10.40
CA VAL A 43 -0.96 -4.23 11.52
C VAL A 43 -2.00 -4.29 12.64
N TRP A 44 -3.30 -4.26 12.31
CA TRP A 44 -4.35 -4.42 13.32
C TRP A 44 -4.23 -5.75 14.06
N SER A 45 -4.09 -6.86 13.32
CA SER A 45 -3.95 -8.20 13.90
C SER A 45 -2.70 -8.29 14.78
N ALA A 46 -1.56 -7.78 14.30
CA ALA A 46 -0.31 -7.77 15.05
C ALA A 46 -0.42 -6.96 16.36
N LEU A 47 -1.01 -5.77 16.32
CA LEU A 47 -1.21 -4.94 17.51
C LEU A 47 -2.15 -5.62 18.51
N THR A 48 -3.21 -6.27 18.02
CA THR A 48 -4.13 -7.04 18.87
C THR A 48 -3.41 -8.21 19.56
N TRP A 49 -2.52 -8.91 18.84
CA TRP A 49 -1.69 -9.97 19.43
C TRP A 49 -0.66 -9.46 20.43
N LEU A 50 -0.18 -8.22 20.24
CA LEU A 50 0.68 -7.53 21.20
C LEU A 50 -0.08 -7.02 22.44
N GLY A 51 -1.38 -7.31 22.55
CA GLY A 51 -2.21 -6.95 23.70
C GLY A 51 -2.74 -5.52 23.67
N TRP A 52 -2.67 -4.83 22.53
CA TRP A 52 -3.29 -3.50 22.43
C TRP A 52 -4.82 -3.61 22.53
N PRO A 53 -5.46 -2.67 23.25
CA PRO A 53 -6.91 -2.64 23.35
C PRO A 53 -7.53 -2.36 21.99
N PHE A 54 -8.48 -3.21 21.57
CA PHE A 54 -9.18 -3.07 20.29
C PHE A 54 -10.09 -1.84 20.23
N ASP A 55 -10.51 -1.35 21.40
CA ASP A 55 -11.28 -0.12 21.64
C ASP A 55 -10.38 1.09 21.90
N GLY A 56 -9.05 0.92 21.92
CA GLY A 56 -8.11 2.01 22.09
C GLY A 56 -7.95 2.84 20.82
N GLY A 57 -8.06 4.16 20.90
CA GLY A 57 -7.92 5.04 19.72
C GLY A 57 -6.58 4.91 18.97
N TRP A 58 -5.50 4.48 19.64
CA TRP A 58 -4.19 4.34 19.00
C TRP A 58 -4.08 3.15 18.04
N ILE A 59 -4.79 2.04 18.30
CA ILE A 59 -4.78 0.88 17.37
C ILE A 59 -5.39 1.28 16.03
N TRP A 60 -6.39 2.16 16.07
CA TRP A 60 -7.04 2.74 14.89
C TRP A 60 -6.08 3.60 14.10
N VAL A 61 -5.43 4.57 14.75
CA VAL A 61 -4.47 5.47 14.10
C VAL A 61 -3.35 4.67 13.43
N ALA A 62 -2.75 3.72 14.17
CA ALA A 62 -1.65 2.92 13.65
C ALA A 62 -2.07 2.06 12.45
N SER A 63 -3.21 1.35 12.55
CA SER A 63 -3.67 0.45 11.50
C SER A 63 -4.16 1.20 10.25
N ILE A 64 -4.87 2.31 10.43
CA ILE A 64 -5.35 3.16 9.32
C ILE A 64 -4.17 3.86 8.63
N ALA A 65 -3.17 4.32 9.37
CA ALA A 65 -2.02 5.01 8.79
C ALA A 65 -1.03 4.06 8.09
N ALA A 66 -0.84 2.85 8.60
CA ALA A 66 0.13 1.90 8.05
C ALA A 66 -0.15 1.54 6.58
N GLY A 67 -1.43 1.34 6.23
CA GLY A 67 -1.87 1.03 4.86
C GLY A 67 -1.41 2.07 3.82
N PRO A 68 -1.85 3.34 3.89
CA PRO A 68 -1.46 4.38 2.94
C PRO A 68 0.03 4.69 2.97
N ILE A 69 0.72 4.56 4.11
CA ILE A 69 2.19 4.67 4.17
C ILE A 69 2.84 3.60 3.31
N ALA A 70 2.44 2.33 3.44
CA ALA A 70 2.97 1.25 2.63
C ALA A 70 2.59 1.42 1.14
N ALA A 71 1.35 1.81 0.86
CA ALA A 71 0.89 2.12 -0.49
C ALA A 71 1.71 3.25 -1.14
N LEU A 72 2.05 4.29 -0.37
CA LEU A 72 2.90 5.40 -0.82
C LEU A 72 4.31 4.91 -1.17
N ILE A 73 4.92 4.10 -0.30
CA ILE A 73 6.24 3.50 -0.53
C ILE A 73 6.23 2.66 -1.82
N VAL A 74 5.27 1.74 -1.95
CA VAL A 74 5.12 0.90 -3.15
C VAL A 74 4.88 1.76 -4.38
N GLY A 75 4.03 2.78 -4.25
CA GLY A 75 3.76 3.75 -5.30
C GLY A 75 5.02 4.47 -5.77
N LEU A 76 5.88 4.94 -4.89
CA LEU A 76 7.08 5.68 -5.29
C LEU A 76 8.21 4.79 -5.85
N VAL A 77 8.32 3.56 -5.35
CA VAL A 77 9.41 2.64 -5.69
C VAL A 77 9.13 1.85 -6.96
N LEU A 78 7.90 1.34 -7.13
CA LEU A 78 7.59 0.41 -8.22
C LEU A 78 7.79 0.99 -9.63
N PRO A 79 7.33 2.22 -9.95
CA PRO A 79 7.54 2.81 -11.27
C PRO A 79 9.02 2.99 -11.63
N LYS A 80 9.86 3.37 -10.65
CA LYS A 80 11.30 3.53 -10.86
C LYS A 80 11.95 2.21 -11.26
N ARG A 81 11.57 1.13 -10.60
CA ARG A 81 12.06 -0.23 -10.92
C ARG A 81 11.55 -0.73 -12.26
N ARG A 82 10.28 -0.48 -12.60
CA ARG A 82 9.70 -0.86 -13.89
C ARG A 82 10.43 -0.19 -15.05
N ILE A 83 10.62 1.13 -14.99
CA ILE A 83 11.32 1.87 -16.05
C ILE A 83 12.77 1.37 -16.23
N ALA A 84 13.48 1.11 -15.13
CA ALA A 84 14.85 0.59 -15.20
C ALA A 84 14.92 -0.82 -15.81
N ALA A 85 13.98 -1.70 -15.45
CA ALA A 85 13.90 -3.06 -16.00
C ALA A 85 13.53 -3.04 -17.50
N ASP A 86 12.61 -2.16 -17.89
CA ASP A 86 12.19 -2.03 -19.29
C ASP A 86 13.35 -1.52 -20.17
N GLU A 87 14.15 -0.56 -19.69
CA GLU A 87 15.35 -0.09 -20.39
C GLU A 87 16.41 -1.19 -20.51
N GLN A 88 16.64 -1.97 -19.44
CA GLN A 88 17.58 -3.09 -19.49
C GLN A 88 17.18 -4.13 -20.53
N LEU A 89 15.90 -4.50 -20.56
CA LEU A 89 15.35 -5.45 -21.52
C LEU A 89 15.48 -4.91 -22.96
N PHE A 90 15.21 -3.62 -23.18
CA PHE A 90 15.37 -2.99 -24.49
C PHE A 90 16.83 -3.06 -24.97
N GLN A 91 17.80 -2.75 -24.11
CA GLN A 91 19.23 -2.81 -24.44
C GLN A 91 19.72 -4.22 -24.74
N GLU A 92 19.16 -5.25 -24.10
CA GLU A 92 19.45 -6.65 -24.41
C GLU A 92 18.90 -7.03 -25.79
N LEU A 93 17.65 -6.68 -26.08
CA LEU A 93 16.99 -7.00 -27.34
C LEU A 93 17.56 -6.20 -28.53
N ALA A 94 18.01 -4.97 -28.33
CA ALA A 94 18.58 -4.12 -29.38
C ALA A 94 20.01 -4.53 -29.78
N LYS A 95 20.68 -5.39 -28.99
CA LYS A 95 22.02 -5.92 -29.29
C LYS A 95 21.99 -7.24 -30.05
N GLY A 96 20.83 -7.92 -30.12
CA GLY A 96 20.61 -9.16 -30.87
C GLY A 96 20.13 -8.88 -32.28
#